data_AF-A0A5N5CU56-F1
#
_entry.id   AF-A0A5N5CU56-F1
#
_cell.length_a   1.000
_cell.length_b   1.000
_cell.length_c   1.000
_cell.angle_alpha   90.00
_cell.angle_beta   90.00
_cell.angle_gamma   90.00
#
_symmetry.space_group_name_H-M   'P 1'
#
loop_
_entity.id
_entity.type
_entity.pdbx_description
1 polymer ?
#
loop_
_entity_poly.entity_id
_entity_poly.type
_entity_poly.pdbx_seq_one_letter_code
_entity_poly.pdbx_strand_id
1 'polypeptide(L)'
;MKFLTAIAMTVMVSSAAAYTQADIPACAKPCADDAAKQVGCAADDVKCICSKKDDVRTAATSCVLDNCSSEDAIKAAKVASDICKNQ
;
A
#
# COMPACT_ATOMS: atom_id res chain seq x y z
N MET A 1 9.02 -52.85 -19.81
CA MET A 1 8.99 -51.54 -20.52
C MET A 1 7.59 -50.95 -20.45
N LYS A 2 7.40 -50.10 -19.46
CA LYS A 2 6.28 -49.19 -19.13
C LYS A 2 6.86 -48.58 -17.84
N PHE A 3 7.07 -47.29 -17.70
CA PHE A 3 6.03 -46.31 -17.49
C PHE A 3 6.53 -44.96 -18.04
N LEU A 4 5.72 -44.35 -18.90
CA LEU A 4 5.90 -42.99 -19.35
C LEU A 4 5.55 -42.06 -18.18
N THR A 5 6.55 -41.48 -17.55
CA THR A 5 6.37 -40.43 -16.54
C THR A 5 6.02 -39.12 -17.25
N ALA A 6 4.74 -38.82 -17.35
CA ALA A 6 4.25 -37.51 -17.72
C ALA A 6 4.54 -36.54 -16.54
N ILE A 7 5.51 -35.66 -16.73
CA ILE A 7 5.80 -34.58 -15.77
C ILE A 7 4.72 -33.51 -15.97
N ALA A 8 3.69 -33.54 -15.14
CA ALA A 8 2.72 -32.47 -15.04
C ALA A 8 3.41 -31.27 -14.36
N MET A 9 3.82 -30.28 -15.15
CA MET A 9 4.31 -29.00 -14.61
C MET A 9 3.12 -28.26 -14.02
N THR A 10 3.00 -28.28 -12.69
CA THR A 10 2.08 -27.40 -11.96
C THR A 10 2.64 -25.99 -12.00
N VAL A 11 2.03 -25.12 -12.80
CA VAL A 11 2.31 -23.68 -12.75
C VAL A 11 1.82 -23.14 -11.41
N MET A 12 2.76 -22.77 -10.53
CA MET A 12 2.43 -22.09 -9.28
C MET A 12 2.01 -20.66 -9.60
N VAL A 13 0.70 -20.40 -9.62
CA VAL A 13 0.17 -19.04 -9.67
C VAL A 13 0.44 -18.41 -8.31
N SER A 14 1.49 -17.59 -8.22
CA SER A 14 1.78 -16.79 -7.03
C SER A 14 0.79 -15.62 -6.99
N SER A 15 -0.27 -15.76 -6.20
CA SER A 15 -1.15 -14.63 -5.88
C SER A 15 -0.40 -13.68 -4.94
N ALA A 16 0.32 -12.71 -5.50
CA ALA A 16 0.73 -11.55 -4.72
C ALA A 16 -0.56 -10.84 -4.29
N ALA A 17 -0.90 -10.88 -3.01
CA ALA A 17 -2.00 -10.10 -2.48
C ALA A 17 -1.66 -8.61 -2.70
N ALA A 18 -2.39 -7.96 -3.60
CA ALA A 18 -2.27 -6.52 -3.78
C ALA A 18 -2.91 -5.86 -2.54
N TYR A 19 -2.15 -5.02 -1.84
CA TYR A 19 -2.72 -4.20 -0.78
C TYR A 19 -3.71 -3.20 -1.36
N THR A 20 -4.76 -2.93 -0.61
CA THR A 20 -5.83 -2.00 -0.94
C THR A 20 -5.89 -0.90 0.12
N GLN A 21 -6.70 0.15 -0.13
CA GLN A 21 -6.97 1.19 0.85
C GLN A 21 -7.46 0.63 2.21
N ALA A 22 -8.10 -0.55 2.21
CA ALA A 22 -8.61 -1.22 3.40
C ALA A 22 -7.49 -1.79 4.29
N ASP A 23 -6.28 -1.96 3.75
CA ASP A 23 -5.14 -2.49 4.50
C ASP A 23 -4.36 -1.40 5.25
N ILE A 24 -4.72 -0.12 5.04
CA ILE A 24 -4.14 1.01 5.75
C ILE A 24 -4.49 0.88 7.24
N PRO A 25 -3.49 0.88 8.15
CA PRO A 25 -3.74 0.84 9.58
C PRO A 25 -4.68 1.97 10.02
N ALA A 26 -5.59 1.68 10.96
CA ALA A 26 -6.59 2.64 11.43
C ALA A 26 -5.95 3.93 11.99
N CYS A 27 -4.77 3.82 12.63
CA CYS A 27 -4.01 4.97 13.13
C CYS A 27 -3.45 5.85 11.99
N ALA A 28 -3.14 5.27 10.83
CA ALA A 28 -2.52 5.96 9.70
C ALA A 28 -3.55 6.56 8.74
N LYS A 29 -4.79 6.06 8.74
CA LYS A 29 -5.87 6.57 7.90
C LYS A 29 -6.12 8.07 8.06
N PRO A 30 -6.34 8.63 9.27
CA PRO A 30 -6.55 10.08 9.41
C PRO A 30 -5.32 10.88 8.97
N CYS A 31 -4.11 10.37 9.21
CA CYS A 31 -2.88 11.00 8.75
C CYS A 31 -2.78 11.07 7.23
N ALA A 32 -3.14 10.00 6.52
CA ALA A 32 -3.17 9.98 5.07
C ALA A 32 -4.25 10.93 4.50
N ASP A 33 -5.44 10.95 5.10
CA ASP A 33 -6.54 11.81 4.69
C ASP A 33 -6.17 13.30 4.85
N ASP A 34 -5.50 13.67 5.95
CA ASP A 34 -5.07 15.05 6.18
C ASP A 34 -3.86 15.44 5.33
N ALA A 35 -2.90 14.54 5.13
CA ALA A 35 -1.77 14.76 4.22
C ALA A 35 -2.26 14.96 2.78
N ALA A 36 -3.24 14.18 2.32
CA ALA A 36 -3.86 14.35 1.01
C ALA A 36 -4.45 15.76 0.84
N LYS A 37 -5.21 16.24 1.83
CA LYS A 37 -5.77 17.61 1.81
C LYS A 37 -4.68 18.68 1.80
N GLN A 38 -3.62 18.51 2.58
CA GLN A 38 -2.50 19.47 2.65
C GLN A 38 -1.81 19.65 1.30
N VAL A 39 -1.71 18.58 0.49
CA VAL A 39 -1.13 18.64 -0.86
C VAL A 39 -2.17 18.98 -1.94
N GLY A 40 -3.41 19.27 -1.55
CA GLY A 40 -4.50 19.64 -2.46
C GLY A 40 -5.15 18.48 -3.21
N CYS A 41 -5.08 17.27 -2.67
CA CYS A 41 -5.81 16.10 -3.18
C CYS A 41 -7.06 15.83 -2.32
N ALA A 42 -8.10 15.24 -2.93
CA ALA A 42 -9.16 14.61 -2.14
C ALA A 42 -8.63 13.34 -1.47
N ALA A 43 -9.19 12.97 -0.31
CA ALA A 43 -8.71 11.82 0.47
C ALA A 43 -8.89 10.47 -0.26
N ASP A 44 -9.83 10.39 -1.19
CA ASP A 44 -10.12 9.24 -2.05
C ASP A 44 -9.55 9.37 -3.46
N ASP A 45 -8.90 10.50 -3.81
CA ASP A 45 -8.24 10.68 -5.10
C ASP A 45 -6.85 10.05 -5.08
N VAL A 46 -6.84 8.72 -5.18
CA VAL A 46 -5.62 7.91 -5.16
C VAL A 46 -4.64 8.33 -6.27
N LYS A 47 -5.15 8.74 -7.44
CA LYS A 47 -4.32 9.18 -8.56
C LYS A 47 -3.59 10.49 -8.23
N CYS A 48 -4.30 11.48 -7.67
CA CYS A 48 -3.67 12.72 -7.20
C CYS A 48 -2.65 12.43 -6.10
N ILE A 49 -3.03 11.64 -5.09
CA ILE A 49 -2.17 11.27 -3.95
C ILE A 49 -0.88 10.62 -4.46
N CYS A 50 -0.97 9.67 -5.39
CA CYS A 50 0.20 8.98 -5.92
C CYS A 50 1.07 9.85 -6.84
N SER A 51 0.47 10.82 -7.54
CA SER A 51 1.23 11.83 -8.31
C SER A 51 2.06 12.77 -7.41
N LYS A 52 1.64 12.95 -6.15
CA LYS A 52 2.30 13.78 -5.12
C LYS A 52 2.82 12.97 -3.94
N LYS A 53 3.15 11.70 -4.16
CA LYS A 53 3.46 10.72 -3.10
C LYS A 53 4.55 11.16 -2.13
N ASP A 54 5.57 11.89 -2.60
CA ASP A 54 6.67 12.36 -1.75
C ASP A 54 6.22 13.50 -0.83
N ASP A 55 5.36 14.40 -1.31
CA ASP A 55 4.76 15.47 -0.52
C ASP A 55 3.78 14.88 0.51
N VAL A 56 2.93 13.92 0.09
CA VAL A 56 2.00 13.22 0.98
C VAL A 56 2.76 12.45 2.06
N ARG A 57 3.83 11.73 1.71
CA ARG A 57 4.67 11.03 2.68
C ARG A 57 5.22 12.01 3.71
N THR A 58 5.78 13.13 3.24
CA THR A 58 6.37 14.14 4.11
C THR A 58 5.32 14.73 5.06
N ALA A 59 4.15 15.08 4.56
CA ALA A 59 3.02 15.59 5.33
C ALA A 59 2.48 14.58 6.35
N ALA A 60 2.41 13.29 5.98
CA ALA A 60 1.88 12.25 6.86
C ALA A 60 2.88 11.78 7.94
N THR A 61 4.20 11.96 7.74
CA THR A 61 5.25 11.30 8.54
C THR A 61 5.12 11.60 10.03
N SER A 62 5.03 12.87 10.44
CA SER A 62 4.89 13.23 11.86
C SER A 62 3.63 12.63 12.47
N CYS A 63 2.48 12.77 11.80
CA CYS A 63 1.22 12.22 12.29
C CYS A 63 1.30 10.70 12.50
N VAL A 64 1.90 9.97 11.55
CA VAL A 64 2.05 8.52 11.65
C VAL A 64 2.98 8.16 12.81
N LEU A 65 4.11 8.86 12.98
CA LEU A 65 5.03 8.59 14.09
C LEU A 65 4.42 8.88 15.47
N ASP A 66 3.51 9.86 15.55
CA ASP A 66 2.86 10.24 16.81
C ASP A 66 1.67 9.33 17.17
N ASN A 67 1.01 8.73 16.17
CA ASN A 67 -0.26 8.00 16.38
C ASN A 67 -0.16 6.49 16.12
N CYS A 68 0.88 6.01 15.45
CA CYS A 68 1.06 4.61 15.10
C CYS A 68 2.25 3.98 15.81
N SER A 69 2.15 2.66 16.03
CA SER A 69 3.32 1.86 16.36
C SER A 69 4.33 1.85 15.21
N SER A 70 5.59 1.55 15.49
CA SER A 70 6.61 1.38 14.44
C SER A 70 6.22 0.32 13.41
N GLU A 71 5.56 -0.75 13.84
CA GLU A 71 5.07 -1.83 12.97
C GLU A 71 3.98 -1.33 12.03
N ASP A 72 3.01 -0.57 12.56
CA ASP A 72 1.93 0.03 11.76
C ASP A 72 2.46 1.11 10.83
N ALA A 73 3.45 1.91 11.23
CA ALA A 73 4.09 2.89 10.38
C ALA A 73 4.77 2.21 9.16
N ILE A 74 5.50 1.12 9.40
CA ILE A 74 6.11 0.31 8.33
C ILE A 74 5.03 -0.29 7.42
N LYS A 75 3.96 -0.84 8.01
CA LYS A 75 2.83 -1.41 7.25
C LYS A 75 2.15 -0.35 6.39
N ALA A 76 1.87 0.83 6.94
CA ALA A 76 1.27 1.96 6.22
C ALA A 76 2.12 2.38 5.02
N ALA A 77 3.45 2.49 5.19
CA ALA A 77 4.36 2.82 4.10
C ALA A 77 4.38 1.76 2.99
N LYS A 78 4.33 0.48 3.36
CA LYS A 78 4.21 -0.65 2.41
C LYS A 78 2.90 -0.59 1.64
N VAL A 79 1.77 -0.48 2.34
CA VAL A 79 0.44 -0.39 1.74
C VAL A 79 0.35 0.80 0.79
N ALA A 80 0.78 2.00 1.22
CA ALA A 80 0.79 3.18 0.37
C ALA A 80 1.64 3.01 -0.90
N SER A 81 2.82 2.39 -0.76
CA SER A 81 3.69 2.09 -1.90
C SER A 81 3.04 1.12 -2.88
N ASP A 82 2.39 0.07 -2.37
CA ASP A 82 1.76 -0.95 -3.21
C ASP A 82 0.48 -0.46 -3.87
N ILE A 83 -0.32 0.39 -3.20
CA ILE A 83 -1.46 1.08 -3.81
C ILE A 83 -0.99 1.92 -5.00
N CYS A 84 0.06 2.73 -4.84
CA CYS A 84 0.55 3.61 -5.90
C CYS A 84 1.27 2.91 -7.06
N LYS A 85 1.70 1.65 -6.90
CA LYS A 85 2.23 0.86 -8.04
C LYS A 85 1.14 0.46 -9.04
N ASN A 86 -0.12 0.47 -8.62
CA ASN A 86 -1.26 0.03 -9.42
C ASN A 86 -2.10 1.20 -9.98
N GLN A 87 -1.55 2.43 -9.98
CA GLN A 87 -2.24 3.66 -10.42
C GLN A 87 -1.63 4.23 -11.70
#